data_AF-A0A8T4U276-F1
#
_entry.id   AF-A0A8T4U276-F1
#
_cell.length_a   1.000
_cell.length_b   1.000
_cell.length_c   1.000
_cell.angle_alpha   90.00
_cell.angle_beta   90.00
_cell.angle_gamma   90.00
#
_symmetry.space_group_name_H-M   'P 1'
#
loop_
_entity.id
_entity.type
_entity.pdbx_description
1 polymer ?
#
loop_
_entity_poly.entity_id
_entity_poly.type
_entity_poly.pdbx_seq_one_letter_code
_entity_poly.pdbx_strand_id
1 'polypeptide(L)'
;MKKLIIIGICLLALITAVFAIDKFSEFKNKCHVDFESKNGKIVVKDVVCDEKSFLMEEKMTEETKCIFNNSITEQECYSEFGGCKGINGCYVKIDGTKDQNITWKSSCGGYAYTIMDSKIEEVVFDCVSQEYLNAKWECYDGLILKGENKIALDSNTWRGYADQSCENHCDTEKCGVMYFEVI
;
A
#
# COMPACT_ATOMS: atom_id res chain seq x y z
N MET A 1 47.16 -54.02 -8.09
CA MET A 1 46.36 -52.85 -8.53
C MET A 1 45.22 -52.57 -7.55
N LYS A 2 45.45 -51.90 -6.40
CA LYS A 2 44.39 -51.46 -5.46
C LYS A 2 44.86 -50.27 -4.60
N LYS A 3 45.35 -49.19 -5.23
CA LYS A 3 45.74 -47.96 -4.50
C LYS A 3 45.22 -46.65 -5.11
N LEU A 4 44.35 -46.70 -6.13
CA LEU A 4 43.88 -45.48 -6.81
C LEU A 4 42.40 -45.12 -6.62
N ILE A 5 41.62 -45.87 -5.82
CA ILE A 5 40.17 -45.65 -5.70
C ILE A 5 39.76 -44.88 -4.43
N ILE A 6 40.64 -44.74 -3.44
CA ILE A 6 40.28 -44.14 -2.13
C ILE A 6 40.33 -42.60 -2.14
N ILE A 7 41.04 -41.97 -3.09
CA ILE A 7 41.21 -40.51 -3.12
C ILE A 7 40.02 -39.81 -3.80
N GLY A 8 39.28 -40.50 -4.68
CA GLY A 8 38.14 -39.92 -5.42
C GLY A 8 36.84 -39.78 -4.60
N ILE A 9 36.66 -40.58 -3.55
CA ILE A 9 35.43 -40.58 -2.74
C ILE A 9 35.48 -39.54 -1.60
N CYS A 10 36.69 -39.21 -1.11
CA CYS A 10 36.85 -38.14 -0.10
C CYS A 10 36.57 -36.74 -0.64
N LEU A 11 36.91 -36.45 -1.92
CA LEU A 11 36.63 -35.12 -2.49
C LEU A 11 35.13 -34.90 -2.74
N LEU A 12 34.37 -35.93 -3.12
CA LEU A 12 32.93 -35.79 -3.36
C LEU A 12 32.14 -35.60 -2.05
N ALA A 13 32.58 -36.23 -0.95
CA ALA A 13 31.99 -36.03 0.38
C ALA A 13 32.33 -34.66 1.00
N LEU A 14 33.47 -34.07 0.66
CA LEU A 14 33.83 -32.71 1.06
C LEU A 14 33.05 -31.67 0.26
N ILE A 15 32.77 -31.90 -1.03
CA ILE A 15 31.99 -30.96 -1.85
C ILE A 15 30.51 -30.94 -1.42
N THR A 16 29.91 -32.08 -1.07
CA THR A 16 28.56 -32.09 -0.46
C THR A 16 28.53 -31.50 0.94
N ALA A 17 29.63 -31.62 1.71
CA ALA A 17 29.77 -30.94 3.00
C ALA A 17 29.88 -29.41 2.83
N VAL A 18 30.57 -28.89 1.81
CA VAL A 18 30.69 -27.43 1.59
C VAL A 18 29.35 -26.78 1.26
N PHE A 19 28.51 -27.40 0.42
CA PHE A 19 27.13 -26.92 0.20
C PHE A 19 26.22 -27.09 1.43
N ALA A 20 26.57 -28.00 2.36
CA ALA A 20 25.88 -28.12 3.63
C ALA A 20 26.35 -27.06 4.64
N ILE A 21 27.60 -26.58 4.59
CA ILE A 21 28.14 -25.61 5.58
C ILE A 21 27.46 -24.25 5.49
N ASP A 22 27.09 -23.77 4.29
CA ASP A 22 26.36 -22.50 4.15
C ASP A 22 24.96 -22.57 4.77
N LYS A 23 24.25 -23.70 4.61
CA LYS A 23 22.98 -23.95 5.32
C LYS A 23 23.17 -24.24 6.81
N PHE A 24 24.28 -24.86 7.20
CA PHE A 24 24.58 -25.20 8.60
C PHE A 24 24.97 -23.97 9.43
N SER A 25 25.60 -22.98 8.80
CA SER A 25 25.85 -21.65 9.38
C SER A 25 24.55 -20.96 9.76
N GLU A 26 23.56 -21.00 8.87
CA GLU A 26 22.22 -20.46 9.12
C GLU A 26 21.46 -21.26 10.20
N PHE A 27 21.67 -22.57 10.23
CA PHE A 27 21.09 -23.49 11.22
C PHE A 27 21.62 -23.27 12.65
N LYS A 28 22.92 -22.99 12.80
CA LYS A 28 23.56 -22.71 14.10
C LYS A 28 23.11 -21.41 14.74
N ASN A 29 22.68 -20.43 13.95
CA ASN A 29 22.19 -19.15 14.47
C ASN A 29 20.73 -19.22 14.96
N LYS A 30 20.01 -20.33 14.69
CA LYS A 30 18.56 -20.48 14.93
C LYS A 30 18.19 -21.62 15.89
N CYS A 31 19.10 -22.58 16.09
CA CYS A 31 18.89 -23.70 17.00
C CYS A 31 20.06 -23.82 17.97
N HIS A 32 19.74 -23.98 19.26
CA HIS A 32 20.70 -24.45 20.23
C HIS A 32 20.87 -25.96 20.05
N VAL A 33 22.09 -26.38 19.71
CA VAL A 33 22.41 -27.81 19.52
C VAL A 33 23.36 -28.23 20.63
N ASP A 34 22.88 -29.13 21.49
CA ASP A 34 23.69 -29.71 22.55
C ASP A 34 24.40 -30.96 22.06
N PHE A 35 25.70 -31.02 22.32
CA PHE A 35 26.55 -32.16 21.97
C PHE A 35 27.05 -32.85 23.24
N GLU A 36 27.12 -34.18 23.23
CA GLU A 36 27.78 -34.96 24.26
C GLU A 36 28.83 -35.90 23.63
N SER A 37 29.87 -36.24 24.40
CA SER A 37 30.90 -37.20 23.99
C SER A 37 30.69 -38.52 24.72
N LYS A 38 30.50 -39.60 23.96
CA LYS A 38 30.41 -40.97 24.49
C LYS A 38 31.41 -41.86 23.77
N ASN A 39 32.33 -42.46 24.51
CA ASN A 39 33.37 -43.37 24.00
C ASN A 39 34.20 -42.79 22.84
N GLY A 40 34.54 -41.51 22.91
CA GLY A 40 35.31 -40.82 21.86
C GLY A 40 34.50 -40.44 20.61
N LYS A 41 33.17 -40.60 20.63
CA LYS A 41 32.27 -40.17 19.56
C LYS A 41 31.39 -39.01 20.03
N ILE A 42 31.34 -37.94 19.23
CA ILE A 42 30.40 -36.82 19.43
C ILE A 42 29.02 -37.28 18.96
N VAL A 43 28.03 -37.13 19.81
CA VAL A 43 26.61 -37.38 19.52
C VAL A 43 25.79 -36.14 19.87
N VAL A 44 24.78 -35.86 19.04
CA VAL A 44 23.82 -34.79 19.31
C VAL A 44 22.90 -35.28 20.42
N LYS A 45 22.84 -34.52 21.51
CA LYS A 45 22.06 -34.84 22.70
C LYS A 45 20.67 -34.23 22.62
N ASP A 46 20.61 -32.96 22.23
CA ASP A 46 19.36 -32.22 22.11
C ASP A 46 19.47 -31.17 21.00
N VAL A 47 18.34 -30.86 20.39
CA VAL A 47 18.21 -29.79 19.40
C VAL A 47 17.00 -28.97 19.81
N VAL A 48 17.26 -27.82 20.42
CA VAL A 48 16.24 -26.85 20.79
C VAL A 48 16.26 -25.75 19.75
N CYS A 49 15.32 -25.82 18.81
CA CYS A 49 15.07 -24.73 17.89
C CYS A 49 14.03 -23.80 18.51
N ASP A 50 14.28 -22.49 18.52
CA ASP A 50 13.27 -21.52 18.96
C ASP A 50 12.16 -21.48 17.90
N GLU A 51 11.01 -22.10 18.19
CA GLU A 51 9.86 -22.15 17.27
C GLU A 51 9.35 -20.73 16.91
N LYS A 52 9.74 -19.70 17.66
CA LYS A 52 9.33 -18.32 17.39
C LYS A 52 10.06 -17.65 16.22
N SER A 53 11.13 -18.26 15.67
CA SER A 53 11.96 -17.59 14.66
C SER A 53 11.67 -18.00 13.21
N PHE A 54 10.54 -18.68 12.93
CA PHE A 54 10.20 -19.16 11.59
C PHE A 54 8.98 -18.48 10.96
N LEU A 55 8.64 -17.26 11.37
CA LEU A 55 7.83 -16.39 10.52
C LEU A 55 8.77 -15.73 9.51
N MET A 56 9.17 -16.49 8.48
CA MET A 56 9.69 -15.87 7.29
C MET A 56 8.50 -15.18 6.62
N GLU A 57 8.31 -13.89 6.95
CA GLU A 57 7.30 -13.08 6.32
C GLU A 57 7.56 -13.09 4.80
N GLU A 58 6.68 -13.78 4.07
CA GLU A 58 6.76 -13.89 2.63
C GLU A 58 6.49 -12.50 2.06
N LYS A 59 7.54 -11.83 1.58
CA LYS A 59 7.41 -10.52 0.93
C LYS A 59 6.88 -10.70 -0.48
N MET A 60 5.95 -9.85 -0.86
CA MET A 60 5.36 -9.87 -2.19
C MET A 60 4.97 -8.46 -2.64
N THR A 61 4.78 -8.33 -3.95
CA THR A 61 4.31 -7.10 -4.59
C THR A 61 2.94 -7.35 -5.19
N GLU A 62 2.00 -6.45 -4.97
CA GLU A 62 0.64 -6.52 -5.48
C GLU A 62 0.25 -5.22 -6.19
N GLU A 63 -0.74 -5.30 -7.07
CA GLU A 63 -1.37 -4.13 -7.68
C GLU A 63 -2.82 -4.05 -7.23
N THR A 64 -3.24 -2.87 -6.79
CA THR A 64 -4.61 -2.58 -6.39
C THR A 64 -5.18 -1.51 -7.32
N LYS A 65 -6.44 -1.69 -7.74
CA LYS A 65 -7.15 -0.70 -8.55
C LYS A 65 -8.11 0.09 -7.66
N CYS A 66 -7.84 1.39 -7.52
CA CYS A 66 -8.76 2.31 -6.85
C CYS A 66 -9.78 2.85 -7.86
N ILE A 67 -11.05 2.86 -7.46
CA ILE A 67 -12.16 3.36 -8.25
C ILE A 67 -12.85 4.48 -7.46
N PHE A 68 -12.98 5.65 -8.07
CA PHE A 68 -13.63 6.83 -7.53
C PHE A 68 -15.00 6.99 -8.19
N ASN A 69 -16.00 6.25 -7.69
CA ASN A 69 -17.36 6.37 -8.18
C ASN A 69 -17.88 7.78 -7.93
N ASN A 70 -18.64 8.33 -8.89
CA ASN A 70 -19.27 9.65 -8.79
C ASN A 70 -18.29 10.84 -8.63
N SER A 71 -16.98 10.64 -8.88
CA SER A 71 -16.02 11.74 -8.95
C SER A 71 -15.72 12.14 -10.40
N ILE A 72 -15.88 13.44 -10.72
CA ILE A 72 -15.44 14.04 -11.99
C ILE A 72 -14.12 14.81 -11.88
N THR A 73 -13.59 14.95 -10.66
CA THR A 73 -12.29 15.57 -10.39
C THR A 73 -11.25 14.53 -10.03
N GLU A 74 -9.97 14.91 -10.08
CA GLU A 74 -8.88 14.07 -9.60
C GLU A 74 -9.08 13.77 -8.11
N GLN A 75 -8.96 12.50 -7.74
CA GLN A 75 -8.98 12.03 -6.37
C GLN A 75 -7.70 11.25 -6.09
N GLU A 76 -7.39 11.14 -4.80
CA GLU A 76 -6.29 10.36 -4.27
C GLU A 76 -6.84 9.11 -3.56
N CYS A 77 -6.15 7.99 -3.74
CA CYS A 77 -6.31 6.74 -3.03
C CYS A 77 -4.99 6.41 -2.36
N TYR A 78 -4.96 6.18 -1.06
CA TYR A 78 -3.71 6.02 -0.32
C TYR A 78 -3.82 5.07 0.87
N SER A 79 -2.71 4.44 1.20
CA SER A 79 -2.47 3.60 2.38
C SER A 79 -1.10 3.95 2.98
N GLU A 80 -0.68 3.21 4.00
CA GLU A 80 0.69 3.33 4.54
C GLU A 80 1.78 2.76 3.61
N PHE A 81 1.41 1.97 2.59
CA PHE A 81 2.34 1.31 1.66
C PHE A 81 2.49 2.03 0.33
N GLY A 82 1.55 2.92 -0.01
CA GLY A 82 1.57 3.66 -1.27
C GLY A 82 0.25 4.35 -1.58
N GLY A 83 0.20 5.03 -2.72
CA GLY A 83 -1.01 5.69 -3.18
C GLY A 83 -0.92 6.10 -4.65
N CYS A 84 -2.06 6.47 -5.21
CA CYS A 84 -2.18 6.98 -6.57
C CYS A 84 -3.23 8.09 -6.65
N LYS A 85 -3.13 8.90 -7.71
CA LYS A 85 -4.09 9.95 -8.06
C LYS A 85 -4.66 9.71 -9.45
N GLY A 86 -5.93 10.03 -9.64
CA GLY A 86 -6.59 9.91 -10.93
C GLY A 86 -8.04 10.37 -10.92
N ILE A 87 -8.61 10.54 -12.11
CA ILE A 87 -10.04 10.79 -12.32
C ILE A 87 -10.71 9.44 -12.59
N ASN A 88 -11.86 9.16 -11.95
CA ASN A 88 -12.57 7.86 -11.94
C ASN A 88 -11.80 6.67 -11.32
N GLY A 89 -10.47 6.67 -11.34
CA GLY A 89 -9.67 5.62 -10.71
C GLY A 89 -8.18 5.71 -11.03
N CYS A 90 -7.41 4.85 -10.39
CA CYS A 90 -5.97 4.69 -10.63
C CYS A 90 -5.50 3.31 -10.17
N TYR A 91 -4.33 2.87 -10.65
CA TYR A 91 -3.67 1.65 -10.20
C TYR A 91 -2.49 2.01 -9.30
N VAL A 92 -2.32 1.25 -8.22
CA VAL A 92 -1.22 1.43 -7.27
C VAL A 92 -0.52 0.09 -7.06
N LYS A 93 0.80 0.10 -7.16
CA LYS A 93 1.64 -1.06 -6.88
C LYS A 93 2.23 -0.92 -5.48
N ILE A 94 2.04 -1.91 -4.63
CA ILE A 94 2.50 -1.90 -3.24
C ILE A 94 3.33 -3.15 -2.92
N ASP A 95 4.30 -2.99 -2.03
CA ASP A 95 5.09 -4.08 -1.46
C ASP A 95 4.65 -4.31 -0.01
N GLY A 96 4.47 -5.58 0.36
CA GLY A 96 3.99 -5.96 1.68
C GLY A 96 4.33 -7.40 2.04
N THR A 97 3.87 -7.84 3.20
CA THR A 97 3.98 -9.24 3.63
C THR A 97 2.69 -9.98 3.30
N LYS A 98 2.79 -11.26 2.96
CA LYS A 98 1.62 -12.08 2.66
C LYS A 98 0.64 -12.10 3.83
N ASP A 99 -0.65 -12.10 3.51
CA ASP A 99 -1.79 -12.06 4.44
C ASP A 99 -1.87 -10.76 5.27
N GLN A 100 -1.09 -9.73 4.92
CA GLN A 100 -1.16 -8.42 5.55
C GLN A 100 -2.43 -7.67 5.11
N ASN A 101 -3.18 -7.18 6.10
CA ASN A 101 -4.33 -6.31 5.85
C ASN A 101 -3.85 -4.91 5.47
N ILE A 102 -4.41 -4.36 4.40
CA ILE A 102 -4.14 -3.00 3.94
C ILE A 102 -5.41 -2.17 4.13
N THR A 103 -5.28 -0.99 4.75
CA THR A 103 -6.37 -0.03 4.87
C THR A 103 -6.17 1.10 3.88
N TRP A 104 -7.14 1.27 2.97
CA TRP A 104 -7.16 2.31 1.98
C TRP A 104 -8.09 3.45 2.39
N LYS A 105 -7.67 4.67 2.06
CA LYS A 105 -8.45 5.90 2.23
C LYS A 105 -8.51 6.65 0.91
N SER A 106 -9.55 7.44 0.70
CA SER A 106 -9.63 8.37 -0.42
C SER A 106 -9.74 9.82 0.02
N SER A 107 -9.25 10.75 -0.81
CA SER A 107 -9.47 12.19 -0.64
C SER A 107 -10.95 12.59 -0.70
N CYS A 108 -11.80 11.81 -1.36
CA CYS A 108 -13.26 12.04 -1.37
C CYS A 108 -13.98 11.41 -0.17
N GLY A 109 -13.24 10.75 0.73
CA GLY A 109 -13.78 10.06 1.90
C GLY A 109 -13.94 8.55 1.69
N GLY A 110 -14.29 7.86 2.78
CA GLY A 110 -14.46 6.41 2.80
C GLY A 110 -13.20 5.62 3.15
N TYR A 111 -13.42 4.35 3.48
CA TYR A 111 -12.38 3.37 3.82
C TYR A 111 -12.67 2.08 3.06
N ALA A 112 -11.60 1.43 2.62
CA ALA A 112 -11.69 0.11 2.00
C ALA A 112 -10.52 -0.76 2.47
N TYR A 113 -10.64 -2.08 2.31
CA TYR A 113 -9.69 -3.03 2.88
C TYR A 113 -9.36 -4.12 1.86
N THR A 114 -8.08 -4.45 1.78
CA THR A 114 -7.51 -5.49 0.92
C THR A 114 -6.58 -6.38 1.75
N ILE A 115 -6.21 -7.53 1.20
CA ILE A 115 -5.27 -8.46 1.82
C ILE A 115 -4.19 -8.79 0.79
N MET A 116 -2.92 -8.70 1.18
CA MET A 116 -1.78 -9.09 0.35
C MET A 116 -1.79 -10.61 0.07
N ASP A 117 -2.49 -11.03 -0.99
CA ASP A 117 -2.73 -12.44 -1.31
C ASP A 117 -2.35 -12.82 -2.76
N SER A 118 -1.66 -11.91 -3.46
CA SER A 118 -1.21 -12.02 -4.85
C SER A 118 -2.33 -11.94 -5.89
N LYS A 119 -3.50 -11.40 -5.52
CA LYS A 119 -4.58 -11.09 -6.46
C LYS A 119 -4.70 -9.58 -6.64
N ILE A 120 -5.12 -9.17 -7.83
CA ILE A 120 -5.45 -7.77 -8.06
C ILE A 120 -6.82 -7.53 -7.43
N GLU A 121 -6.87 -6.62 -6.46
CA GLU A 121 -8.11 -6.23 -5.78
C GLU A 121 -8.59 -4.85 -6.25
N GLU A 122 -9.92 -4.65 -6.22
CA GLU A 122 -10.54 -3.37 -6.51
C GLU A 122 -11.05 -2.74 -5.21
N VAL A 123 -10.65 -1.49 -4.94
CA VAL A 123 -11.19 -0.69 -3.84
C VAL A 123 -12.01 0.46 -4.39
N VAL A 124 -13.30 0.43 -4.06
CA VAL A 124 -14.29 1.37 -4.56
C VAL A 124 -14.60 2.39 -3.48
N PHE A 125 -14.38 3.66 -3.80
CA PHE A 125 -14.81 4.81 -3.03
C PHE A 125 -16.00 5.43 -3.73
N ASP A 126 -17.15 5.44 -3.05
CA ASP A 126 -18.28 6.22 -3.50
C ASP A 126 -18.04 7.68 -3.12
N CYS A 127 -17.43 8.41 -4.05
CA CYS A 127 -17.30 9.85 -3.96
C CYS A 127 -18.65 10.46 -4.29
N VAL A 128 -19.68 10.18 -3.47
CA VAL A 128 -20.99 10.80 -3.62
C VAL A 128 -20.71 12.29 -3.69
N SER A 129 -20.95 12.88 -4.86
CA SER A 129 -21.17 14.32 -4.92
C SER A 129 -22.33 14.52 -3.97
N GLN A 130 -22.06 14.98 -2.75
CA GLN A 130 -23.13 15.52 -1.93
C GLN A 130 -23.78 16.56 -2.85
N GLU A 131 -25.02 16.30 -3.23
CA GLU A 131 -25.74 17.17 -4.12
C GLU A 131 -26.34 18.24 -3.22
N TYR A 132 -25.99 19.49 -3.51
CA TYR A 132 -26.40 20.62 -2.71
C TYR A 132 -27.43 21.41 -3.49
N LEU A 133 -28.52 21.76 -2.83
CA LEU A 133 -29.52 22.65 -3.41
C LEU A 133 -29.02 24.10 -3.42
N ASN A 134 -28.02 24.42 -2.59
CA ASN A 134 -27.53 25.77 -2.43
C ASN A 134 -26.01 25.82 -2.36
N ALA A 135 -25.47 26.99 -2.70
CA ALA A 135 -24.07 27.31 -2.45
C ALA A 135 -23.92 28.81 -2.17
N LYS A 136 -22.80 29.17 -1.55
CA LYS A 136 -22.40 30.55 -1.26
C LYS A 136 -20.94 30.74 -1.66
N TRP A 137 -20.63 31.89 -2.24
CA TRP A 137 -19.25 32.25 -2.54
C TRP A 137 -19.01 33.74 -2.37
N GLU A 138 -17.74 34.10 -2.22
CA GLU A 138 -17.25 35.47 -2.12
C GLU A 138 -16.14 35.69 -3.13
N CYS A 139 -16.24 36.75 -3.93
CA CYS A 139 -15.21 37.17 -4.87
C CYS A 139 -14.15 38.03 -4.17
N TYR A 140 -12.98 38.21 -4.79
CA TYR A 140 -11.89 38.98 -4.18
C TYR A 140 -12.20 40.47 -3.93
N ASP A 141 -13.15 41.06 -4.66
CA ASP A 141 -13.61 42.45 -4.43
C ASP A 141 -14.60 42.57 -3.25
N GLY A 142 -14.86 41.48 -2.52
CA GLY A 142 -15.79 41.40 -1.40
C GLY A 142 -17.25 41.16 -1.81
N LEU A 143 -17.55 40.94 -3.10
CA LEU A 143 -18.90 40.57 -3.53
C LEU A 143 -19.26 39.17 -3.02
N ILE A 144 -20.33 39.08 -2.21
CA ILE A 144 -20.86 37.82 -1.70
C ILE A 144 -22.11 37.43 -2.49
N LEU A 145 -22.14 36.22 -3.02
CA LEU A 145 -23.21 35.65 -3.82
C LEU A 145 -23.73 34.35 -3.21
N LYS A 146 -24.97 34.02 -3.55
CA LYS A 146 -25.62 32.76 -3.21
C LYS A 146 -26.32 32.19 -4.44
N GLY A 147 -26.21 30.89 -4.63
CA GLY A 147 -26.91 30.14 -5.65
C GLY A 147 -27.94 29.20 -5.03
N GLU A 148 -29.08 29.07 -5.69
CA GLU A 148 -30.15 28.13 -5.33
C GLU A 148 -30.57 27.39 -6.60
N ASN A 149 -30.75 26.07 -6.52
CA ASN A 149 -31.25 25.25 -7.62
C ASN A 149 -32.34 24.29 -7.12
N LYS A 150 -33.36 24.09 -7.96
CA LYS A 150 -34.46 23.14 -7.70
C LYS A 150 -33.99 21.69 -7.78
N ILE A 151 -32.95 21.44 -8.57
CA ILE A 151 -32.29 20.16 -8.70
C ILE A 151 -30.97 20.27 -7.96
N ALA A 152 -30.68 19.29 -7.11
CA ALA A 152 -29.46 19.27 -6.36
C ALA A 152 -28.27 19.14 -7.32
N LEU A 153 -27.22 19.94 -7.10
CA LEU A 153 -26.05 20.00 -7.95
C LEU A 153 -24.83 19.59 -7.15
N ASP A 154 -23.87 18.96 -7.82
CA ASP A 154 -22.58 18.68 -7.21
C ASP A 154 -21.77 19.97 -6.95
N SER A 155 -20.79 19.86 -6.07
CA SER A 155 -19.92 20.98 -5.67
C SER A 155 -19.15 21.62 -6.84
N ASN A 156 -18.78 20.85 -7.87
CA ASN A 156 -18.06 21.40 -9.03
C ASN A 156 -18.97 22.22 -9.93
N THR A 157 -20.21 21.79 -10.11
CA THR A 157 -21.21 22.58 -10.84
C THR A 157 -21.45 23.93 -10.14
N TRP A 158 -21.60 23.91 -8.81
CA TRP A 158 -21.68 25.14 -8.01
C TRP A 158 -20.41 25.99 -8.12
N ARG A 159 -19.23 25.36 -8.11
CA ARG A 159 -17.95 26.04 -8.29
C ARG A 159 -17.84 26.71 -9.66
N GLY A 160 -18.32 26.07 -10.72
CA GLY A 160 -18.36 26.66 -12.06
C GLY A 160 -19.22 27.92 -12.12
N TYR A 161 -20.38 27.92 -11.45
CA TYR A 161 -21.18 29.14 -11.31
C TYR A 161 -20.47 30.22 -10.49
N ALA A 162 -19.75 29.85 -9.44
CA ALA A 162 -18.96 30.79 -8.65
C ALA A 162 -17.84 31.43 -9.49
N ASP A 163 -17.07 30.61 -10.21
CA ASP A 163 -15.98 31.08 -11.07
C ASP A 163 -16.50 32.00 -12.18
N GLN A 164 -17.59 31.63 -12.85
CA GLN A 164 -18.23 32.48 -13.86
C GLN A 164 -18.73 33.81 -13.26
N SER A 165 -19.34 33.75 -12.08
CA SER A 165 -19.87 34.96 -11.42
C SER A 165 -18.76 35.89 -10.94
N CYS A 166 -17.57 35.37 -10.63
CA CYS A 166 -16.43 36.15 -10.15
C CYS A 166 -15.38 36.48 -11.24
N GLU A 167 -15.61 36.13 -12.52
CA GLU A 167 -14.60 36.27 -13.60
C GLU A 167 -14.03 37.69 -13.71
N ASN A 168 -14.85 38.72 -13.46
CA ASN A 168 -14.45 40.13 -13.52
C ASN A 168 -14.44 40.83 -12.15
N HIS A 169 -14.44 40.05 -11.07
CA HIS A 169 -14.41 40.54 -9.69
C HIS A 169 -13.01 40.38 -9.12
N CYS A 170 -12.29 41.49 -9.02
CA CYS A 170 -10.89 41.54 -8.64
C CYS A 170 -10.63 42.55 -7.51
N ASP A 171 -9.70 42.20 -6.63
CA ASP A 171 -8.98 43.16 -5.78
C ASP A 171 -7.73 43.67 -6.53
N THR A 172 -6.88 44.44 -5.86
CA THR A 172 -5.65 45.06 -6.39
C THR A 172 -4.68 44.07 -7.03
N GLU A 173 -4.67 42.79 -6.63
CA GLU A 173 -3.72 41.77 -7.12
C GLU A 173 -4.35 40.43 -7.55
N LYS A 174 -5.63 40.17 -7.24
CA LYS A 174 -6.26 38.85 -7.42
C LYS A 174 -7.68 38.97 -7.96
N CYS A 175 -8.06 38.03 -8.83
CA CYS A 175 -9.38 37.93 -9.45
C CYS A 175 -10.01 36.56 -9.17
N GLY A 176 -11.34 36.49 -9.21
CA GLY A 176 -12.09 35.25 -9.09
C GLY A 176 -12.62 34.99 -7.68
N VAL A 177 -12.81 33.72 -7.37
CA VAL A 177 -13.42 33.27 -6.12
C VAL A 177 -12.39 33.29 -4.98
N MET A 178 -12.68 34.04 -3.92
CA MET A 178 -11.90 34.06 -2.68
C MET A 178 -12.36 32.96 -1.71
N TYR A 179 -13.68 32.78 -1.55
CA TYR A 179 -14.28 31.78 -0.67
C TYR A 179 -15.44 31.08 -1.36
N PHE A 180 -15.61 29.79 -1.08
CA PHE A 180 -16.67 28.95 -1.66
C PHE A 180 -17.12 27.90 -0.65
N GLU A 181 -18.43 27.75 -0.51
CA GLU A 181 -19.09 26.79 0.36
C GLU A 181 -20.38 26.29 -0.29
N VAL A 182 -20.64 25.00 -0.12
CA VAL A 182 -21.87 24.33 -0.53
C VAL A 182 -22.74 24.05 0.71
N ILE A 183 -24.07 24.23 0.58
CA ILE A 183 -25.03 24.29 1.70
C ILE A 183 -26.22 23.36 1.47
#